data_AF-A0A5D2MKI7-F1
#
_entry.id   AF-A0A5D2MKI7-F1
#
_cell.length_a   1.000
_cell.length_b   1.000
_cell.length_c   1.000
_cell.angle_alpha   90.00
_cell.angle_beta   90.00
_cell.angle_gamma   90.00
#
_symmetry.space_group_name_H-M   'P 1'
#
loop_
_entity.id
_entity.type
_entity.pdbx_description
1 polymer ?
#
loop_
_entity_poly.entity_id
_entity_poly.type
_entity_poly.pdbx_seq_one_letter_code
_entity_poly.pdbx_strand_id
1 'polypeptide(L)'
;MSWLVIFLGRRKQQKWLICRVWRHVLHKGDIVIDATCGNGYDTVAMLKMVADESGHGRVYGIDIQTEALENTSSLLDETVTQKEKELVKLFPICHSRMDEVLPENTAVRLVAFNLGYLPGGDKGIITTSKTTLLALEASKKMLILGGLISLVVYVGHPGGREELETVEAFASGLCVDGWICCKFQMLNRPLAPVLVFIFKR
;
A
#
# COMPACT_ATOMS: atom_id res chain seq x y z
N MET A 1 -2.18 7.34 -30.08
CA MET A 1 -1.27 6.21 -29.78
C MET A 1 -2.09 5.11 -29.11
N SER A 2 -2.21 3.95 -29.76
CA SER A 2 -3.10 2.86 -29.37
C SER A 2 -2.76 2.27 -27.98
N TRP A 3 -3.78 2.05 -27.16
CA TRP A 3 -3.73 1.51 -25.79
C TRP A 3 -2.95 0.18 -25.66
N LEU A 4 -2.78 -0.54 -26.76
CA LEU A 4 -2.08 -1.84 -26.82
C LEU A 4 -0.57 -1.74 -26.49
N VAL A 5 0.06 -0.58 -26.74
CA VAL A 5 1.53 -0.44 -26.61
C VAL A 5 1.97 -0.21 -25.16
N ILE A 6 1.09 0.35 -24.30
CA ILE A 6 1.38 0.55 -22.87
C ILE A 6 1.38 -0.80 -22.11
N PHE A 7 0.71 -1.81 -22.66
CA PHE A 7 0.46 -3.09 -22.01
C PHE A 7 1.68 -4.03 -21.99
N LEU A 8 2.75 -3.77 -22.75
CA LEU A 8 3.86 -4.72 -22.94
C LEU A 8 4.92 -4.72 -21.82
N GLY A 9 4.82 -3.84 -20.82
CA GLY A 9 5.73 -3.82 -19.67
C GLY A 9 5.21 -4.64 -18.48
N ARG A 10 5.96 -5.66 -18.05
CA ARG A 10 5.56 -6.60 -16.95
C ARG A 10 5.10 -5.90 -15.65
N ARG A 11 5.82 -4.86 -15.21
CA ARG A 11 5.47 -4.07 -14.00
C ARG A 11 4.32 -3.08 -14.22
N LYS A 12 4.05 -2.71 -15.48
CA LYS A 12 3.07 -1.66 -15.82
C LYS A 12 1.63 -2.16 -15.69
N GLN A 13 1.36 -3.45 -15.92
CA GLN A 13 0.01 -4.01 -15.87
C GLN A 13 -0.55 -4.10 -14.43
N GLN A 14 0.20 -4.66 -13.50
CA GLN A 14 -0.23 -4.78 -12.10
C GLN A 14 -0.37 -3.41 -11.45
N LYS A 15 0.61 -2.53 -11.67
CA LYS A 15 0.54 -1.15 -11.15
C LYS A 15 -0.63 -0.38 -11.73
N TRP A 16 -0.95 -0.58 -13.01
CA TRP A 16 -2.14 0.00 -13.63
C TRP A 16 -3.43 -0.50 -12.95
N LEU A 17 -3.57 -1.80 -12.71
CA LEU A 17 -4.74 -2.36 -12.04
C LEU A 17 -4.92 -1.80 -10.63
N ILE A 18 -3.84 -1.76 -9.85
CA ILE A 18 -3.81 -1.18 -8.50
C ILE A 18 -4.29 0.28 -8.55
N CYS A 19 -3.64 1.12 -9.38
CA CYS A 19 -4.01 2.53 -9.51
C CYS A 19 -5.45 2.71 -10.03
N ARG A 20 -5.95 1.80 -10.87
CA ARG A 20 -7.33 1.82 -11.36
C ARG A 20 -8.29 1.52 -10.21
N VAL A 21 -8.03 0.50 -9.40
CA VAL A 21 -8.84 0.15 -8.22
C VAL A 21 -8.82 1.27 -7.20
N TRP A 22 -7.65 1.80 -6.84
CA TRP A 22 -7.52 2.90 -5.87
C TRP A 22 -8.34 4.12 -6.28
N ARG A 23 -8.33 4.51 -7.56
CA ARG A 23 -9.15 5.63 -8.07
C ARG A 23 -10.66 5.43 -7.97
N HIS A 24 -11.16 4.19 -7.83
CA HIS A 24 -12.59 3.95 -7.60
C HIS A 24 -12.94 3.99 -6.10
N VAL A 25 -11.95 3.85 -5.22
CA VAL A 25 -12.16 3.81 -3.77
C VAL A 25 -11.89 5.16 -3.13
N LEU A 26 -10.85 5.86 -3.60
CA LEU A 26 -10.38 7.12 -3.04
C LEU A 26 -11.16 8.32 -3.58
N HIS A 27 -11.46 9.22 -2.65
CA HIS A 27 -12.01 10.53 -2.89
C HIS A 27 -11.04 11.61 -2.39
N LYS A 28 -11.28 12.84 -2.82
CA LYS A 28 -10.58 14.00 -2.26
C LYS A 28 -10.90 14.13 -0.77
N GLY A 29 -9.87 14.47 0.02
CA GLY A 29 -9.99 14.59 1.47
C GLY A 29 -9.87 13.27 2.25
N ASP A 30 -9.77 12.12 1.58
CA ASP A 30 -9.60 10.84 2.28
C ASP A 30 -8.22 10.74 2.97
N ILE A 31 -8.18 9.93 4.04
CA ILE A 31 -6.96 9.55 4.75
C ILE A 31 -6.51 8.17 4.28
N VAL A 32 -5.22 8.04 3.95
CA VAL A 32 -4.63 6.82 3.40
C VAL A 32 -3.27 6.53 4.03
N ILE A 33 -2.90 5.25 4.04
CA ILE A 33 -1.64 4.77 4.61
C ILE A 33 -0.86 4.02 3.52
N ASP A 34 0.39 4.42 3.32
CA ASP A 34 1.42 3.63 2.64
C ASP A 34 2.23 2.90 3.72
N ALA A 35 1.92 1.63 3.95
CA ALA A 35 2.51 0.86 5.04
C ALA A 35 3.96 0.40 4.74
N THR A 36 4.45 0.63 3.52
CA THR A 36 5.79 0.22 3.06
C THR A 36 6.24 1.21 1.98
N CYS A 37 6.52 2.46 2.38
CA CYS A 37 6.62 3.55 1.40
C CYS A 37 7.79 3.40 0.43
N GLY A 38 8.89 2.78 0.86
CA GLY A 38 10.02 2.45 -0.01
C GLY A 38 10.53 3.66 -0.78
N ASN A 39 10.54 3.59 -2.11
CA ASN A 39 10.96 4.72 -2.96
C ASN A 39 9.86 5.79 -3.19
N GLY A 40 8.75 5.74 -2.46
CA GLY A 40 7.74 6.81 -2.42
C GLY A 40 6.74 6.86 -3.58
N TYR A 41 6.85 5.99 -4.59
CA TYR A 41 5.95 6.01 -5.76
C TYR A 41 4.47 5.84 -5.39
N ASP A 42 4.18 4.99 -4.40
CA ASP A 42 2.82 4.69 -3.97
C ASP A 42 2.27 5.83 -3.11
N THR A 43 3.11 6.35 -2.21
CA THR A 43 2.86 7.58 -1.44
C THR A 43 2.48 8.75 -2.35
N VAL A 44 3.26 9.06 -3.39
CA VAL A 44 2.97 10.15 -4.33
C VAL A 44 1.69 9.88 -5.14
N ALA A 45 1.49 8.63 -5.58
CA ALA A 45 0.29 8.28 -6.33
C ALA A 45 -0.98 8.48 -5.48
N MET A 46 -0.95 8.06 -4.22
CA MET A 46 -2.04 8.24 -3.27
C MET A 46 -2.24 9.72 -2.91
N LEU A 47 -1.17 10.48 -2.69
CA LEU A 47 -1.23 11.92 -2.45
C LEU A 47 -1.99 12.64 -3.58
N LYS A 48 -1.64 12.37 -4.84
CA LYS A 48 -2.32 12.95 -6.00
C LYS A 48 -3.80 12.56 -6.08
N MET A 49 -4.17 11.40 -5.56
CA MET A 49 -5.57 10.95 -5.53
C MET A 49 -6.36 11.70 -4.45
N VAL A 50 -5.80 11.91 -3.25
CA VAL A 50 -6.55 12.50 -2.11
C VAL A 50 -6.42 14.01 -1.96
N ALA A 51 -5.33 14.62 -2.45
CA ALA A 51 -5.07 16.05 -2.31
C ALA A 51 -6.07 16.90 -3.11
N ASP A 52 -6.59 17.95 -2.47
CA ASP A 52 -7.41 18.99 -3.08
C ASP A 52 -7.15 20.34 -2.40
N GLU A 53 -7.94 21.35 -2.78
CA GLU A 53 -7.77 22.70 -2.25
C GLU A 53 -8.11 22.83 -0.76
N SER A 54 -8.97 21.92 -0.24
CA SER A 54 -9.41 21.90 1.17
C SER A 54 -8.27 21.57 2.13
N GLY A 55 -7.27 20.81 1.68
CA GLY A 55 -6.14 20.38 2.51
C GLY A 55 -6.49 19.36 3.59
N HIS A 56 -7.68 18.74 3.52
CA HIS A 56 -8.12 17.74 4.50
C HIS A 56 -7.51 16.35 4.27
N GLY A 57 -7.12 16.03 3.03
CA GLY A 57 -6.53 14.74 2.69
C GLY A 57 -5.23 14.49 3.44
N ARG A 58 -4.93 13.22 3.73
CA ARG A 58 -3.71 12.86 4.46
C ARG A 58 -3.11 11.56 3.98
N VAL A 59 -1.79 11.52 3.83
CA VAL A 59 -1.03 10.31 3.51
C VAL A 59 -0.04 10.03 4.64
N TYR A 60 -0.12 8.85 5.23
CA TYR A 60 0.83 8.37 6.23
C TYR A 60 1.76 7.37 5.55
N GLY A 61 3.02 7.73 5.34
CA GLY A 61 4.05 6.84 4.79
C GLY A 61 4.88 6.21 5.89
N ILE A 62 5.05 4.89 5.85
CA ILE A 62 5.69 4.12 6.91
C ILE A 62 6.76 3.23 6.29
N ASP A 63 7.95 3.24 6.89
CA ASP A 63 9.02 2.33 6.57
C ASP A 63 9.99 2.21 7.75
N ILE A 64 10.66 1.06 7.89
CA ILE A 64 11.69 0.87 8.93
C ILE A 64 13.05 1.41 8.50
N GLN A 65 13.26 1.58 7.19
CA GLN A 65 14.54 2.03 6.65
C GLN A 65 14.55 3.55 6.51
N THR A 66 15.54 4.21 7.11
CA THR A 66 15.77 5.65 6.92
C THR A 66 15.93 6.01 5.44
N GLU A 67 16.66 5.19 4.68
CA GLU A 67 16.86 5.36 3.23
C GLU A 67 15.53 5.42 2.45
N ALA A 68 14.54 4.57 2.80
CA ALA A 68 13.23 4.60 2.15
C ALA A 68 12.50 5.93 2.41
N LEU A 69 12.57 6.43 3.64
CA LEU A 69 11.93 7.71 4.01
C LEU A 69 12.62 8.89 3.33
N GLU A 70 13.95 8.86 3.22
CA GLU A 70 14.74 9.86 2.49
C GLU A 70 14.42 9.84 0.99
N ASN A 71 14.34 8.66 0.37
CA ASN A 71 13.94 8.50 -1.02
C ASN A 71 12.52 9.02 -1.25
N THR A 72 11.59 8.69 -0.34
CA THR A 72 10.20 9.14 -0.40
C THR A 72 10.11 10.66 -0.24
N SER A 73 10.83 11.24 0.71
CA SER A 73 10.87 12.70 0.90
C SER A 73 11.45 13.41 -0.31
N SER A 74 12.56 12.91 -0.87
CA SER A 74 13.20 13.50 -2.05
C SER A 74 12.27 13.45 -3.25
N LEU A 75 11.59 12.32 -3.47
CA LEU A 75 10.61 12.21 -4.56
C LEU A 75 9.42 13.17 -4.36
N LEU A 76 8.96 13.40 -3.13
CA LEU A 76 7.93 14.40 -2.84
C LEU A 76 8.42 15.81 -3.18
N ASP A 77 9.63 16.17 -2.78
CA ASP A 77 10.25 17.46 -3.09
C ASP A 77 10.35 17.73 -4.59
N GLU A 78 10.62 16.69 -5.39
CA GLU A 78 10.75 16.80 -6.83
C GLU A 78 9.41 16.83 -7.59
N THR A 79 8.33 16.25 -7.04
CA THR A 79 7.15 15.89 -7.84
C THR A 79 5.83 16.52 -7.42
N VAL A 80 5.77 17.19 -6.27
CA VAL A 80 4.56 17.84 -5.76
C VAL A 80 4.82 19.24 -5.22
N THR A 81 3.77 20.03 -5.04
CA THR A 81 3.87 21.37 -4.45
C THR A 81 4.13 21.29 -2.94
N GLN A 82 4.66 22.38 -2.36
CA GLN A 82 4.87 22.47 -0.91
C GLN A 82 3.57 22.22 -0.11
N LYS A 83 2.44 22.74 -0.58
CA LYS A 83 1.13 22.55 0.06
C LYS A 83 0.68 21.09 0.01
N GLU A 84 0.93 20.38 -1.08
CA GLU A 84 0.66 18.94 -1.17
C GLU A 84 1.60 18.13 -0.27
N LYS A 85 2.88 18.51 -0.20
CA LYS A 85 3.87 17.85 0.67
C LYS A 85 3.45 17.88 2.15
N GLU A 86 2.84 18.98 2.61
CA GLU A 86 2.32 19.10 3.97
C GLU A 86 1.22 18.08 4.32
N LEU A 87 0.57 17.47 3.32
CA LEU A 87 -0.42 16.40 3.51
C LEU A 87 0.20 15.05 3.81
N VAL A 88 1.52 14.90 3.65
CA VAL A 88 2.24 13.65 3.90
C VAL A 88 2.94 13.70 5.25
N LYS A 89 2.84 12.62 6.01
CA LYS A 89 3.65 12.39 7.21
C LYS A 89 4.39 11.05 7.06
N LEU A 90 5.71 11.08 7.22
CA LEU A 90 6.58 9.91 7.11
C LEU A 90 7.02 9.45 8.50
N PHE A 91 6.97 8.14 8.77
CA PHE A 91 7.28 7.56 10.07
C PHE A 91 8.31 6.42 9.98
N PRO A 92 9.44 6.52 10.72
CA PRO A 92 10.49 5.49 10.79
C PRO A 92 10.10 4.37 11.76
N ILE A 93 9.04 3.64 11.44
CA ILE A 93 8.52 2.56 12.28
C ILE A 93 8.15 1.35 11.44
N CYS A 94 8.00 0.20 12.10
CA CYS A 94 7.41 -0.97 11.45
C CYS A 94 5.90 -0.76 11.26
N HIS A 95 5.37 -1.14 10.11
CA HIS A 95 3.92 -1.13 9.84
C HIS A 95 3.09 -1.90 10.87
N SER A 96 3.68 -2.89 11.56
CA SER A 96 3.01 -3.59 12.66
C SER A 96 2.59 -2.68 13.83
N ARG A 97 3.12 -1.46 13.89
CA ARG A 97 2.87 -0.43 14.91
C ARG A 97 2.24 0.84 14.32
N MET A 98 1.70 0.77 13.11
CA MET A 98 1.21 1.96 12.41
C MET A 98 0.05 2.66 13.10
N ASP A 99 -0.75 1.92 13.88
CA ASP A 99 -1.83 2.45 14.70
C ASP A 99 -1.33 3.39 15.82
N GLU A 100 -0.07 3.26 16.25
CA GLU A 100 0.53 4.13 17.28
C GLU A 100 0.80 5.57 16.80
N VAL A 101 0.89 5.80 15.49
CA VAL A 101 1.24 7.12 14.91
C VAL A 101 0.06 7.84 14.28
N LEU A 102 -1.09 7.18 14.24
CA LEU A 102 -2.33 7.75 13.74
C LEU A 102 -3.07 8.42 14.90
N PRO A 103 -3.68 9.60 14.69
CA PRO A 103 -4.60 10.16 15.67
C PRO A 103 -5.70 9.16 16.04
N GLU A 104 -6.21 9.25 17.26
CA GLU A 104 -7.30 8.39 17.71
C GLU A 104 -8.55 8.57 16.83
N ASN A 105 -9.26 7.48 16.54
CA ASN A 105 -10.44 7.46 15.66
C ASN A 105 -10.19 7.95 14.21
N THR A 106 -8.96 7.85 13.71
CA THR A 106 -8.67 8.16 12.30
C THR A 106 -9.47 7.27 11.35
N ALA A 107 -10.25 7.90 10.48
CA ALA A 107 -11.08 7.25 9.46
C ALA A 107 -10.25 6.95 8.20
N VAL A 108 -9.63 5.76 8.11
CA VAL A 108 -8.75 5.39 7.00
C VAL A 108 -9.54 4.79 5.85
N ARG A 109 -9.39 5.34 4.63
CA ARG A 109 -10.02 4.82 3.40
C ARG A 109 -9.19 3.71 2.74
N LEU A 110 -7.87 3.83 2.72
CA LEU A 110 -6.98 2.89 2.05
C LEU A 110 -5.74 2.62 2.89
N VAL A 111 -5.36 1.34 3.01
CA VAL A 111 -4.04 0.91 3.47
C VAL A 111 -3.38 0.12 2.34
N ALA A 112 -2.23 0.60 1.87
CA ALA A 112 -1.46 -0.04 0.81
C ALA A 112 -0.20 -0.71 1.36
N PHE A 113 0.06 -1.94 0.92
CA PHE A 113 1.24 -2.73 1.24
C PHE A 113 1.94 -3.19 -0.04
N ASN A 114 3.27 -3.09 -0.06
CA ASN A 114 4.14 -3.58 -1.11
C ASN A 114 5.21 -4.48 -0.46
N LEU A 115 4.82 -5.72 -0.19
CA LEU A 115 5.52 -6.66 0.68
C LEU A 115 6.71 -7.32 -0.03
N GLY A 116 7.90 -7.06 0.48
CA GLY A 116 9.17 -7.57 0.01
C GLY A 116 10.33 -6.76 0.58
N TYR A 117 11.25 -6.33 -0.28
CA TYR A 117 12.41 -5.50 0.08
C TYR A 117 12.44 -4.18 -0.70
N LEU A 118 13.18 -3.20 -0.17
CA LEU A 118 13.42 -1.91 -0.84
C LEU A 118 14.22 -2.08 -2.14
N PRO A 119 13.69 -1.68 -3.32
CA PRO A 119 14.45 -1.75 -4.57
C PRO A 119 15.64 -0.78 -4.54
N GLY A 120 16.86 -1.34 -4.62
CA GLY A 120 18.11 -0.56 -4.59
C GLY A 120 18.80 -0.55 -3.22
N GLY A 121 18.08 -0.92 -2.16
CA GLY A 121 18.62 -1.01 -0.79
C GLY A 121 19.09 -2.43 -0.42
N ASP A 122 19.27 -2.65 0.89
CA ASP A 122 19.66 -3.94 1.46
C ASP A 122 18.54 -4.99 1.32
N LYS A 123 18.82 -6.08 0.58
CA LYS A 123 17.89 -7.19 0.36
C LYS A 123 17.72 -8.10 1.57
N GLY A 124 18.55 -7.95 2.60
CA GLY A 124 18.38 -8.61 3.90
C GLY A 124 17.24 -8.01 4.72
N ILE A 125 16.85 -6.76 4.44
CA ILE A 125 15.74 -6.09 5.10
C ILE A 125 14.47 -6.37 4.28
N ILE A 126 13.60 -7.20 4.85
CA ILE A 126 12.35 -7.66 4.21
C ILE A 126 11.15 -7.44 5.14
N THR A 127 9.96 -7.36 4.55
CA THR A 127 8.72 -7.60 5.28
C THR A 127 8.64 -9.05 5.74
N THR A 128 7.88 -9.29 6.82
CA THR A 128 7.77 -10.63 7.42
C THR A 128 6.32 -10.96 7.74
N SER A 129 5.96 -12.24 7.62
CA SER A 129 4.63 -12.80 7.95
C SER A 129 4.09 -12.25 9.28
N LYS A 130 4.91 -12.26 10.33
CA LYS A 130 4.53 -11.82 11.67
C LYS A 130 4.15 -10.35 11.73
N THR A 131 4.99 -9.46 11.18
CA THR A 131 4.72 -8.01 11.22
C THR A 131 3.59 -7.62 10.29
N THR A 132 3.49 -8.28 9.14
CA THR A 132 2.41 -8.09 8.17
C THR A 132 1.06 -8.49 8.74
N LEU A 133 0.95 -9.61 9.46
CA LEU A 133 -0.30 -10.01 10.12
C LEU A 133 -0.77 -8.98 11.16
N LEU A 134 0.14 -8.47 11.98
CA LEU A 134 -0.19 -7.43 12.96
C LEU A 134 -0.71 -6.16 12.28
N ALA A 135 -0.07 -5.74 11.18
CA ALA A 135 -0.53 -4.59 10.41
C ALA A 135 -1.86 -4.84 9.69
N LEU A 136 -2.13 -6.05 9.22
CA LEU A 136 -3.44 -6.42 8.66
C LEU A 136 -4.55 -6.32 9.71
N GLU A 137 -4.31 -6.79 10.93
CA GLU A 137 -5.26 -6.66 12.04
C GLU A 137 -5.48 -5.20 12.46
N ALA A 138 -4.44 -4.38 12.48
CA ALA A 138 -4.57 -2.94 12.71
C ALA A 138 -5.36 -2.28 11.57
N SER A 139 -5.05 -2.59 10.32
CA SER A 139 -5.76 -2.09 9.13
C SER A 139 -7.25 -2.37 9.22
N LYS A 140 -7.63 -3.61 9.53
CA LYS A 140 -9.01 -4.06 9.66
C LYS A 140 -9.84 -3.20 10.62
N LYS A 141 -9.23 -2.79 11.74
CA LYS A 141 -9.86 -1.95 12.77
C LYS A 141 -10.04 -0.51 12.30
N MET A 142 -9.02 0.07 11.67
CA MET A 142 -9.00 1.49 11.25
C MET A 142 -9.77 1.78 9.97
N LEU A 143 -9.96 0.77 9.13
CA LEU A 143 -10.59 0.96 7.82
C LEU A 143 -12.07 1.32 7.97
N ILE A 144 -12.54 2.32 7.24
CA ILE A 144 -13.96 2.70 7.19
C ILE A 144 -14.76 1.80 6.23
N LEU A 145 -16.09 1.84 6.34
CA LEU A 145 -16.98 1.19 5.37
C LEU A 145 -16.71 1.73 3.95
N GLY A 146 -16.65 0.82 2.98
CA GLY A 146 -16.22 1.12 1.61
C GLY A 146 -14.70 1.36 1.47
N GLY A 147 -13.90 1.11 2.49
CA GLY A 147 -12.44 1.19 2.44
C GLY A 147 -11.77 -0.07 1.87
N LEU A 148 -10.47 0.04 1.59
CA LEU A 148 -9.67 -1.01 0.94
C LEU A 148 -8.34 -1.26 1.68
N ILE A 149 -7.98 -2.53 1.86
CA ILE A 149 -6.60 -2.96 2.07
C ILE A 149 -6.08 -3.51 0.74
N SER A 150 -4.98 -2.95 0.25
CA SER A 150 -4.38 -3.28 -1.04
C SER A 150 -2.98 -3.83 -0.84
N LEU A 151 -2.74 -5.08 -1.23
CA LEU A 151 -1.45 -5.72 -1.07
C LEU A 151 -0.86 -6.14 -2.41
N VAL A 152 0.44 -5.88 -2.57
CA VAL A 152 1.31 -6.49 -3.57
C VAL A 152 2.30 -7.36 -2.81
N VAL A 153 2.37 -8.65 -3.13
CA VAL A 153 3.24 -9.60 -2.42
C VAL A 153 4.28 -10.16 -3.38
N TYR A 154 5.57 -9.87 -3.16
CA TYR A 154 6.67 -10.41 -3.95
C TYR A 154 7.06 -11.81 -3.45
N VAL A 155 6.53 -12.87 -4.07
CA VAL A 155 6.80 -14.25 -3.61
C VAL A 155 8.19 -14.80 -3.96
N GLY A 156 8.97 -14.07 -4.76
CA GLY A 156 10.23 -14.56 -5.37
C GLY A 156 11.48 -14.49 -4.48
N HIS A 157 11.36 -14.06 -3.22
CA HIS A 157 12.46 -13.94 -2.27
C HIS A 157 12.25 -14.86 -1.05
N PRO A 158 13.31 -15.17 -0.27
CA PRO A 158 13.18 -15.90 0.99
C PRO A 158 12.12 -15.28 1.90
N GLY A 159 11.20 -16.09 2.42
CA GLY A 159 10.07 -15.64 3.25
C GLY A 159 8.84 -15.12 2.49
N GLY A 160 8.98 -14.68 1.23
CA GLY A 160 7.86 -14.07 0.48
C GLY A 160 6.68 -15.01 0.22
N ARG A 161 6.92 -16.32 0.16
CA ARG A 161 5.84 -17.32 0.04
C ARG A 161 5.05 -17.51 1.33
N GLU A 162 5.75 -17.60 2.46
CA GLU A 162 5.15 -17.70 3.79
C GLU A 162 4.32 -16.45 4.12
N GLU A 163 4.82 -15.28 3.71
CA GLU A 163 4.12 -14.02 3.88
C GLU A 163 2.84 -13.97 3.01
N LEU A 164 2.87 -14.46 1.77
CA LEU A 164 1.65 -14.61 0.97
C LEU A 164 0.63 -15.54 1.63
N GLU A 165 1.07 -16.69 2.14
CA GLU A 165 0.20 -17.66 2.81
C GLU A 165 -0.47 -17.04 4.05
N THR A 166 0.25 -16.19 4.77
CA THR A 166 -0.29 -15.41 5.90
C THR A 166 -1.36 -14.41 5.44
N VAL A 167 -1.12 -13.68 4.35
CA VAL A 167 -2.10 -12.73 3.77
C VAL A 167 -3.35 -13.48 3.31
N GLU A 168 -3.20 -14.62 2.64
CA GLU A 168 -4.31 -15.44 2.16
C GLU A 168 -5.13 -16.04 3.31
N ALA A 169 -4.46 -16.53 4.35
CA ALA A 169 -5.12 -17.05 5.56
C ALA A 169 -5.91 -15.95 6.28
N PHE A 170 -5.33 -14.77 6.46
CA PHE A 170 -6.03 -13.61 7.03
C PHE A 170 -7.26 -13.25 6.21
N ALA A 171 -7.10 -13.06 4.89
CA ALA A 171 -8.17 -12.61 4.01
C ALA A 171 -9.32 -13.64 3.91
N SER A 172 -9.00 -14.94 3.86
CA SER A 172 -10.00 -16.01 3.80
C SER A 172 -10.73 -16.24 5.11
N GLY A 173 -10.16 -15.82 6.25
CA GLY A 173 -10.81 -15.88 7.56
C GLY A 173 -11.80 -14.74 7.85
N LEU A 174 -11.91 -13.73 6.98
CA LEU A 174 -12.84 -12.61 7.19
C LEU A 174 -14.30 -13.00 6.89
N CYS A 175 -15.22 -12.44 7.68
CA CYS A 175 -16.66 -12.68 7.50
C CYS A 175 -17.16 -12.08 6.18
N VAL A 176 -17.81 -12.91 5.36
CA VAL A 176 -18.29 -12.56 4.01
C VAL A 176 -19.36 -11.46 3.98
N ASP A 177 -20.07 -11.25 5.09
CA ASP A 177 -21.09 -10.20 5.18
C ASP A 177 -20.46 -8.80 5.23
N GLY A 178 -19.29 -8.69 5.86
CA GLY A 178 -18.57 -7.42 6.04
C GLY A 178 -17.37 -7.21 5.12
N TRP A 179 -16.95 -8.22 4.36
CA TRP A 179 -15.70 -8.18 3.61
C TRP A 179 -15.78 -8.86 2.25
N ILE A 180 -15.08 -8.29 1.26
CA ILE A 180 -14.86 -8.90 -0.06
C ILE A 180 -13.35 -9.01 -0.30
N CYS A 181 -12.86 -10.23 -0.45
CA CYS A 181 -11.44 -10.52 -0.61
C CYS A 181 -11.18 -11.11 -2.00
N CYS A 182 -10.29 -10.50 -2.77
CA CYS A 182 -9.96 -10.91 -4.13
C CYS A 182 -8.44 -11.10 -4.29
N LYS A 183 -8.04 -12.20 -4.96
CA LYS A 183 -6.65 -12.48 -5.33
C LYS A 183 -6.47 -12.44 -6.84
N PHE A 184 -5.42 -11.77 -7.31
CA PHE A 184 -5.02 -11.75 -8.71
C PHE A 184 -3.58 -12.26 -8.84
N GLN A 185 -3.43 -13.33 -9.62
CA GLN A 185 -2.15 -14.00 -9.84
C GLN A 185 -1.98 -14.32 -11.33
N MET A 186 -0.75 -14.18 -11.82
CA MET A 186 -0.40 -14.55 -13.18
C MET A 186 -0.32 -16.08 -13.30
N LEU A 187 -1.12 -16.67 -14.19
CA LEU A 187 -1.22 -18.14 -14.33
C LEU A 187 0.08 -18.77 -14.83
N ASN A 188 0.80 -18.12 -15.75
CA ASN A 188 2.03 -18.63 -16.36
C ASN A 188 3.31 -18.02 -15.78
N ARG A 189 3.22 -17.29 -14.66
CA ARG A 189 4.37 -16.65 -14.00
C ARG A 189 4.25 -16.79 -12.48
N PRO A 190 4.60 -17.96 -11.92
CA PRO A 190 4.39 -18.25 -10.51
C PRO A 190 5.20 -17.37 -9.55
N LEU A 191 6.33 -16.81 -9.99
CA LEU A 191 7.16 -15.89 -9.21
C LEU A 191 6.81 -14.41 -9.40
N ALA A 192 5.80 -14.09 -10.22
CA ALA A 192 5.33 -12.72 -10.34
C ALA A 192 4.62 -12.28 -9.04
N PRO A 193 4.61 -10.97 -8.74
CA PRO A 193 3.92 -10.47 -7.56
C PRO A 193 2.45 -10.87 -7.58
N VAL A 194 1.90 -11.20 -6.41
CA VAL A 194 0.48 -11.52 -6.24
C VAL A 194 -0.23 -10.30 -5.69
N LEU A 195 -1.39 -9.94 -6.26
CA LEU A 195 -2.21 -8.85 -5.75
C LEU A 195 -3.33 -9.40 -4.89
N VAL A 196 -3.56 -8.79 -3.74
CA VAL A 196 -4.71 -9.08 -2.88
C VAL A 196 -5.42 -7.77 -2.57
N PHE A 197 -6.73 -7.73 -2.81
CA PHE A 197 -7.59 -6.61 -2.43
C PHE A 197 -8.61 -7.09 -1.41
N ILE A 198 -8.74 -6.37 -0.30
CA ILE A 198 -9.65 -6.68 0.81
C ILE A 198 -10.53 -5.45 1.04
N PHE A 199 -11.77 -5.50 0.57
CA PHE A 199 -12.74 -4.41 0.69
C PHE A 199 -13.61 -4.58 1.93
N LYS A 200 -13.80 -3.51 2.70
CA LYS A 200 -14.75 -3.48 3.82
C LYS A 200 -16.11 -3.00 3.33
N ARG A 201 -17.16 -3.76 3.61
CA ARG A 201 -18.55 -3.45 3.27
C ARG A 201 -19.22 -2.70 4.41
#